data_AF-A0A452ZYP6-F1
#
_entry.id   AF-A0A452ZYP6-F1
#
_cell.length_a   1.000
_cell.length_b   1.000
_cell.length_c   1.000
_cell.angle_alpha   90.00
_cell.angle_beta   90.00
_cell.angle_gamma   90.00
#
_symmetry.space_group_name_H-M   'P 1'
#
loop_
_entity.id
_entity.type
_entity.pdbx_description
1 polymer ?
#
loop_
_entity_poly.entity_id
_entity_poly.type
_entity_poly.pdbx_seq_one_letter_code
_entity_poly.pdbx_strand_id
1 'polypeptide(L)'
;MMEKEEKEKRMFRQRNAENHALNGIFTCLAVDGSKSLCKGNPSSAMSSANSLRKMRNVQRGPQKRIAWDNELLYIPKEGIMEMLRSFMDQFLSGGYNVLMQSVCDDIVKQHHSIEKSDNITFFKVVCFVLAFQHEKASNAQKSNAGPQLSETSPGNECDDLPFCDDICGPVAATLNEDMFNIVLSRWREAYEDLKHSKDYKTLSAAGSLMKNMIGMIYLVVKVHPEDSRESQTARVLLYKLFYDQTEQGLTQFLLNLFRSFDTHKQ
;
A
#
# COMPACT_ATOMS: atom_id res chain seq x y z
N MET A 1 -17.90 -15.02 -2.79
CA MET A 1 -18.49 -13.77 -2.27
C MET A 1 -19.77 -14.05 -1.47
N MET A 2 -20.72 -14.80 -2.04
CA MET A 2 -22.00 -15.17 -1.41
C MET A 2 -21.86 -15.93 -0.08
N GLU A 3 -20.88 -16.84 0.03
CA GLU A 3 -20.67 -17.66 1.23
C GLU A 3 -20.20 -16.85 2.46
N LYS A 4 -19.41 -15.79 2.23
CA LYS A 4 -18.94 -14.89 3.30
C LYS A 4 -20.09 -14.04 3.83
N GLU A 5 -20.91 -13.50 2.92
CA GLU A 5 -22.10 -12.74 3.25
C GLU A 5 -23.14 -13.62 3.98
N GLU A 6 -23.28 -14.88 3.60
CA GLU A 6 -24.18 -15.82 4.25
C GLU A 6 -23.72 -16.20 5.66
N LYS A 7 -22.42 -16.39 5.88
CA LYS A 7 -21.83 -16.57 7.22
C LYS A 7 -22.06 -15.36 8.11
N GLU A 8 -21.87 -14.14 7.60
CA GLU A 8 -22.15 -12.91 8.35
C GLU A 8 -23.63 -12.76 8.68
N LYS A 9 -24.53 -13.08 7.73
CA LYS A 9 -25.99 -13.08 7.98
C LYS A 9 -26.41 -14.15 9.00
N ARG A 10 -25.75 -15.31 9.04
CA ARG A 10 -26.02 -16.36 10.06
C ARG A 10 -25.56 -15.90 11.44
N MET A 11 -24.36 -15.32 11.56
CA MET A 11 -23.85 -14.74 12.80
C MET A 11 -24.73 -13.61 13.33
N PHE A 12 -25.22 -12.74 12.44
CA PHE A 12 -26.13 -11.64 12.80
C PHE A 12 -27.49 -12.15 13.29
N ARG A 13 -28.06 -13.16 12.63
CA ARG A 13 -29.33 -13.78 13.05
C ARG A 13 -29.20 -14.49 14.39
N GLN A 14 -28.10 -15.20 14.62
CA GLN A 14 -27.84 -15.88 15.89
C GLN A 14 -27.70 -14.90 17.07
N ARG A 15 -27.16 -13.70 16.82
CA ARG A 15 -27.06 -12.63 17.83
C ARG A 15 -28.41 -11.98 18.19
N ASN A 16 -29.40 -12.07 17.30
CA ASN A 16 -30.70 -11.43 17.45
C ASN A 16 -31.85 -12.40 17.76
N ALA A 17 -31.58 -13.71 17.86
CA ALA A 17 -32.59 -14.76 18.01
C ALA A 17 -33.27 -14.79 19.39
N GLU A 18 -32.76 -14.08 20.40
CA GLU A 18 -33.33 -14.04 21.75
C GLU A 18 -33.95 -12.66 22.04
N ASN A 19 -35.01 -12.29 21.34
CA ASN A 19 -35.73 -11.03 21.59
C ASN A 19 -37.24 -11.25 21.75
N HIS A 20 -37.64 -11.97 22.79
CA HIS A 20 -38.86 -11.60 23.50
C HIS A 20 -38.47 -10.53 24.52
N ALA A 21 -38.61 -9.28 24.11
CA ALA A 21 -38.06 -8.10 24.79
C ALA A 21 -38.78 -7.80 26.11
N LEU A 22 -38.26 -8.31 27.22
CA LEU A 22 -38.42 -7.66 28.52
C LEU A 22 -37.32 -6.60 28.65
N ASN A 23 -37.62 -5.39 28.18
CA ASN A 23 -36.75 -4.23 28.33
C ASN A 23 -37.10 -3.51 29.63
N GLY A 24 -36.21 -3.61 30.63
CA GLY A 24 -36.34 -2.94 31.92
C GLY A 24 -35.10 -2.15 32.28
N ILE A 25 -35.22 -1.33 33.32
CA ILE A 25 -34.08 -0.73 34.02
C ILE A 25 -33.90 -1.52 35.32
N PHE A 26 -32.70 -2.03 35.57
CA PHE A 26 -32.37 -2.77 36.78
C PHE A 26 -31.05 -2.29 37.37
N THR A 27 -30.94 -2.39 38.69
CA THR A 27 -29.74 -1.98 39.42
C THR A 27 -28.85 -3.21 39.63
N CYS A 28 -27.64 -3.19 39.06
CA CYS A 28 -26.62 -4.20 39.30
C CYS A 28 -25.75 -3.79 40.49
N LEU A 29 -25.62 -4.69 41.46
CA LEU A 29 -24.68 -4.56 42.58
C LEU A 29 -23.36 -5.22 42.21
N ALA A 30 -22.27 -4.47 42.30
CA ALA A 30 -20.93 -5.01 42.16
C ALA A 30 -20.45 -5.64 43.47
N VAL A 31 -19.38 -6.45 43.39
CA VAL A 31 -18.81 -7.19 44.53
C VAL A 31 -18.26 -6.24 45.60
N ASP A 32 -17.90 -5.00 45.24
CA ASP A 32 -17.48 -3.94 46.15
C ASP A 32 -18.65 -3.16 46.80
N GLY A 33 -19.90 -3.57 46.53
CA GLY A 33 -21.11 -2.94 47.05
C GLY A 33 -21.59 -1.72 46.25
N SER A 34 -20.89 -1.33 45.18
CA SER A 34 -21.32 -0.23 44.32
C SER A 34 -22.53 -0.60 43.46
N LYS A 35 -23.44 0.36 43.24
CA LYS A 35 -24.68 0.17 42.47
C LYS A 35 -24.53 0.83 41.10
N SER A 36 -24.84 0.09 40.05
CA SER A 36 -24.87 0.61 38.67
C SER A 36 -26.23 0.37 38.03
N LEU A 37 -26.72 1.33 37.25
CA LEU A 37 -28.03 1.27 36.60
C LEU A 37 -27.88 0.72 35.18
N CYS A 38 -28.45 -0.45 34.92
CA CYS A 38 -28.36 -1.15 33.64
C CYS A 38 -29.73 -1.14 32.95
N LYS A 39 -29.75 -0.85 31.64
CA LYS A 39 -30.97 -0.84 30.82
C LYS A 39 -30.88 -1.94 29.77
N GLY A 40 -31.87 -2.82 29.72
CA GLY A 40 -31.92 -3.93 28.75
C GLY A 40 -32.58 -5.19 29.31
N ASN A 41 -32.30 -6.34 28.70
CA ASN A 41 -32.73 -7.64 29.20
C ASN A 41 -31.68 -8.18 30.20
N PRO A 42 -32.06 -8.55 31.44
CA PRO A 42 -31.14 -9.03 32.48
C PRO A 42 -30.27 -10.22 32.05
N SER A 43 -30.77 -11.15 31.23
CA SER A 43 -29.99 -12.30 30.75
C SER A 43 -28.86 -11.90 29.79
N SER A 44 -29.10 -10.89 28.94
CA SER A 44 -28.10 -10.38 27.97
C SER A 44 -27.02 -9.50 28.61
N ALA A 45 -27.39 -8.78 29.68
CA ALA A 45 -26.47 -7.87 30.36
C ALA A 45 -25.46 -8.59 31.25
N MET A 46 -25.87 -9.68 31.92
CA MET A 46 -24.99 -10.49 32.77
C MET A 46 -24.09 -11.45 31.98
N SER A 47 -24.54 -11.95 30.83
CA SER A 47 -23.73 -12.84 29.98
C SER A 47 -22.61 -12.11 29.21
N SER A 48 -22.67 -10.79 29.12
CA SER A 48 -21.66 -10.03 28.38
C SER A 48 -20.61 -9.40 29.30
N ALA A 49 -19.44 -10.03 29.39
CA ALA A 49 -18.20 -9.34 29.77
C ALA A 49 -17.88 -8.11 28.86
N ASN A 50 -18.67 -7.93 27.80
CA ASN A 50 -18.58 -6.83 26.84
C ASN A 50 -19.43 -5.59 27.19
N SER A 51 -20.45 -5.65 28.06
CA SER A 51 -21.23 -4.46 28.43
C SER A 51 -20.43 -3.52 29.35
N LEU A 52 -19.66 -4.08 30.28
CA LEU A 52 -18.73 -3.36 31.16
C LEU A 52 -17.58 -2.69 30.38
N ARG A 53 -17.19 -3.24 29.22
CA ARG A 53 -16.20 -2.60 28.33
C ARG A 53 -16.80 -1.46 27.50
N LYS A 54 -18.10 -1.50 27.17
CA LYS A 54 -18.75 -0.44 26.38
C LYS A 54 -18.96 0.86 27.16
N MET A 55 -19.09 0.80 28.49
CA MET A 55 -19.31 2.01 29.30
C MET A 55 -18.05 2.84 29.53
N ARG A 56 -16.84 2.26 29.44
CA ARG A 56 -15.63 2.94 29.90
C ARG A 56 -14.90 3.80 28.86
N ASN A 57 -15.14 3.64 27.55
CA ASN A 57 -14.36 4.35 26.54
C ASN A 57 -15.25 4.97 25.44
N VAL A 58 -16.01 6.00 25.79
CA VAL A 58 -16.54 6.94 24.77
C VAL A 58 -15.88 8.30 24.98
N GLN A 59 -14.56 8.37 24.77
CA GLN A 59 -13.94 9.61 24.34
C GLN A 59 -14.18 9.75 22.83
N ARG A 60 -15.32 10.34 22.46
CA ARG A 60 -15.56 10.83 21.10
C ARG A 60 -14.80 12.13 20.92
N GLY A 61 -13.50 12.03 20.64
CA GLY A 61 -12.79 13.11 19.93
C GLY A 61 -13.25 13.19 18.47
N PRO A 62 -13.00 14.29 17.75
CA PRO A 62 -13.37 14.41 16.35
C PRO A 62 -12.57 13.37 15.53
N GLN A 63 -13.22 12.26 15.18
CA GLN A 63 -12.75 11.37 14.13
C GLN A 63 -12.94 12.09 12.81
N LYS A 64 -11.91 12.80 12.35
CA LYS A 64 -11.75 12.94 10.90
C LYS A 64 -11.62 11.51 10.37
N ARG A 65 -12.48 11.13 9.43
CA ARG A 65 -12.33 9.86 8.71
C ARG A 65 -10.90 9.84 8.17
N ILE A 66 -10.07 8.95 8.73
CA ILE A 66 -8.96 8.39 7.96
C ILE A 66 -9.63 7.93 6.67
N ALA A 67 -9.28 8.55 5.55
CA ALA A 67 -9.98 8.38 4.29
C ALA A 67 -9.96 6.90 3.88
N TRP A 68 -10.98 6.16 4.31
CA TRP A 68 -11.53 5.05 3.54
C TRP A 68 -12.45 5.67 2.51
N ASP A 69 -11.84 6.25 1.48
CA ASP A 69 -12.51 6.27 0.20
C ASP A 69 -12.39 4.85 -0.32
N ASN A 70 -13.33 4.02 0.13
CA ASN A 70 -13.60 2.72 -0.43
C ASN A 70 -13.65 2.88 -1.96
N GLU A 71 -12.68 2.24 -2.61
CA GLU A 71 -12.76 1.67 -3.94
C GLU A 71 -14.10 1.93 -4.61
N LEU A 72 -14.15 2.97 -5.45
CA LEU A 72 -15.11 2.99 -6.54
C LEU A 72 -14.80 1.73 -7.35
N LEU A 73 -15.53 0.65 -7.06
CA LEU A 73 -15.54 -0.56 -7.87
C LEU A 73 -16.14 -0.16 -9.22
N TYR A 74 -15.30 0.41 -10.06
CA TYR A 74 -15.59 0.58 -11.48
C TYR A 74 -15.78 -0.83 -12.02
N ILE A 75 -17.03 -1.20 -12.28
CA ILE A 75 -17.35 -2.41 -13.02
C ILE A 75 -17.10 -2.06 -14.49
N PRO A 76 -15.96 -2.50 -15.06
CA PRO A 76 -15.62 -2.17 -16.43
C PRO A 76 -16.64 -2.85 -17.35
N LYS A 77 -16.96 -2.23 -18.48
CA LYS A 77 -17.66 -2.97 -19.54
C LYS A 77 -16.79 -4.16 -19.96
N GLU A 78 -17.44 -5.26 -20.30
CA GLU A 78 -16.80 -6.46 -20.86
C GLU A 78 -15.82 -6.06 -21.98
N GLY A 79 -14.58 -6.56 -21.97
CA GLY A 79 -13.56 -6.24 -22.97
C GLY A 79 -12.64 -5.06 -22.63
N ILE A 80 -13.06 -4.11 -21.76
CA ILE A 80 -12.22 -2.94 -21.43
C ILE A 80 -10.99 -3.36 -20.61
N MET A 81 -11.15 -4.31 -19.68
CA MET A 81 -10.05 -4.77 -18.86
C MET A 81 -9.02 -5.55 -19.66
N GLU A 82 -9.47 -6.38 -20.60
CA GLU A 82 -8.60 -7.11 -21.51
C GLU A 82 -7.81 -6.12 -22.40
N MET A 83 -8.48 -5.10 -22.92
CA MET A 83 -7.83 -4.05 -23.71
C MET A 83 -6.80 -3.27 -22.90
N LEU A 84 -7.14 -2.87 -21.66
CA LEU A 84 -6.21 -2.17 -20.78
C LEU A 84 -5.01 -3.04 -20.40
N ARG A 85 -5.24 -4.33 -20.13
CA ARG A 85 -4.16 -5.30 -19.87
C ARG A 85 -3.24 -5.43 -21.08
N SER A 86 -3.81 -5.59 -22.27
CA SER A 86 -3.03 -5.69 -23.51
C SER A 86 -2.23 -4.42 -23.78
N PHE A 87 -2.83 -3.25 -23.57
CA PHE A 87 -2.13 -1.97 -23.65
C PHE A 87 -0.96 -1.91 -22.66
N MET A 88 -1.18 -2.28 -21.39
CA MET A 88 -0.14 -2.29 -20.37
C MET A 88 1.01 -3.24 -20.73
N ASP A 89 0.70 -4.43 -21.23
CA ASP A 89 1.71 -5.40 -21.67
C ASP A 89 2.55 -4.87 -22.83
N GLN A 90 1.93 -4.24 -23.83
CA GLN A 90 2.62 -3.59 -24.96
C GLN A 90 3.42 -2.36 -24.53
N PHE A 91 2.90 -1.58 -23.59
CA PHE A 91 3.58 -0.41 -23.09
C PHE A 91 4.83 -0.81 -22.29
N LEU A 92 4.72 -1.85 -21.47
CA LEU A 92 5.82 -2.39 -20.67
C LEU A 92 6.88 -3.14 -21.49
N SER A 93 6.56 -3.63 -22.69
CA SER A 93 7.53 -4.36 -23.52
C SER A 93 8.61 -3.47 -24.14
N GLY A 94 8.47 -2.14 -24.08
CA GLY A 94 9.54 -1.24 -24.53
C GLY A 94 9.27 0.25 -24.35
N GLY A 95 8.00 0.69 -24.35
CA GLY A 95 7.67 2.11 -24.23
C GLY A 95 7.92 2.70 -22.85
N TYR A 96 7.68 1.92 -21.79
CA TYR A 96 7.73 2.39 -20.41
C TYR A 96 9.13 2.87 -20.00
N ASN A 97 10.14 2.01 -20.13
CA ASN A 97 11.49 2.34 -19.64
C ASN A 97 12.06 3.58 -20.34
N VAL A 98 11.88 3.69 -21.65
CA VAL A 98 12.34 4.85 -22.44
C VAL A 98 11.62 6.12 -22.00
N LEU A 99 10.30 6.07 -21.84
CA LEU A 99 9.52 7.23 -21.39
C LEU A 99 9.93 7.66 -19.98
N MET A 100 10.02 6.71 -19.04
CA MET A 100 10.33 7.01 -17.65
C MET A 100 11.75 7.54 -17.49
N GLN A 101 12.72 7.03 -18.25
CA GLN A 101 14.07 7.59 -18.25
C GLN A 101 14.07 9.06 -18.69
N SER A 102 13.38 9.39 -19.78
CA SER A 102 13.26 10.77 -20.24
C SER A 102 12.60 11.69 -19.20
N VAL A 103 11.52 11.22 -18.56
CA VAL A 103 10.80 12.01 -17.55
C VAL A 103 11.66 12.16 -16.28
N CYS A 104 12.36 11.12 -15.85
CA CYS A 104 13.30 11.19 -14.73
C CYS A 104 14.40 12.22 -14.99
N ASP A 105 14.99 12.20 -16.19
CA ASP A 105 16.03 13.16 -16.59
C ASP A 105 15.53 14.61 -16.50
N ASP A 106 14.31 14.88 -16.96
CA ASP A 106 13.71 16.22 -16.89
C ASP A 106 13.45 16.64 -15.43
N ILE A 107 12.98 15.71 -14.60
CA ILE A 107 12.74 15.94 -13.16
C ILE A 107 14.04 16.23 -12.40
N VAL A 108 15.11 15.49 -12.70
CA VAL A 108 16.43 15.67 -12.08
C VAL A 108 17.05 16.99 -12.50
N LYS A 109 16.93 17.36 -13.78
CA LYS A 109 17.44 18.63 -14.32
C LYS A 109 16.61 19.85 -13.89
N GLN A 110 15.54 19.65 -13.12
CA GLN A 110 14.61 20.70 -12.68
C GLN A 110 14.19 21.57 -13.86
N HIS A 111 13.77 20.94 -14.96
CA HIS A 111 13.35 21.68 -16.14
C HIS A 111 12.28 22.72 -15.76
N HIS A 112 12.47 23.97 -16.18
CA HIS A 112 11.68 25.14 -15.73
C HIS A 112 10.17 25.04 -15.96
N SER A 113 9.72 24.08 -16.76
CA SER A 113 8.31 23.79 -17.03
C SER A 113 7.67 22.76 -16.09
N ILE A 114 8.43 22.11 -15.20
CA ILE A 114 7.91 21.06 -14.33
C ILE A 114 7.24 21.66 -13.09
N GLU A 115 5.94 21.40 -12.96
CA GLU A 115 5.15 21.82 -11.81
C GLU A 115 5.11 20.75 -10.71
N LYS A 116 4.66 21.15 -9.52
CA LYS A 116 4.46 20.23 -8.40
C LYS A 116 3.42 19.15 -8.72
N SER A 117 2.37 19.51 -9.47
CA SER A 117 1.33 18.61 -9.97
C SER A 117 1.87 17.51 -10.90
N ASP A 118 2.91 17.81 -11.67
CA ASP A 118 3.51 16.85 -12.60
C ASP A 118 4.24 15.75 -11.83
N ASN A 119 4.97 16.12 -10.77
CA ASN A 119 5.60 15.15 -9.87
C ASN A 119 4.59 14.21 -9.20
N ILE A 120 3.44 14.73 -8.76
CA ILE A 120 2.36 13.90 -8.18
C ILE A 120 1.80 12.93 -9.22
N THR A 121 1.57 13.42 -10.44
CA THR A 121 1.02 12.63 -11.54
C THR A 121 2.01 11.53 -11.93
N PHE A 122 3.28 11.88 -12.10
CA PHE A 122 4.37 10.95 -12.34
C PHE A 122 4.42 9.86 -11.27
N PHE A 123 4.44 10.23 -9.99
CA PHE A 123 4.48 9.24 -8.91
C PHE A 123 3.28 8.31 -8.90
N LYS A 124 2.08 8.81 -9.21
CA LYS A 124 0.88 7.97 -9.32
C LYS A 124 0.93 7.01 -10.49
N VAL A 125 1.41 7.45 -11.65
CA VAL A 125 1.57 6.60 -12.84
C VAL A 125 2.56 5.49 -12.53
N VAL A 126 3.75 5.81 -12.02
CA VAL A 126 4.76 4.80 -11.65
C VAL A 126 4.20 3.83 -10.60
N CYS A 127 3.51 4.36 -9.57
CA CYS A 127 2.91 3.55 -8.52
C CYS A 127 1.90 2.53 -9.09
N PHE A 128 1.06 2.95 -10.05
CA PHE A 128 0.12 2.09 -10.75
C PHE A 128 0.82 1.02 -11.60
N VAL A 129 1.82 1.41 -12.39
CA VAL A 129 2.54 0.47 -13.25
C VAL A 129 3.30 -0.58 -12.43
N LEU A 130 3.97 -0.16 -11.35
CA LEU A 130 4.64 -1.10 -10.44
C LEU A 130 3.66 -2.05 -9.77
N ALA A 131 2.48 -1.57 -9.37
CA ALA A 131 1.44 -2.44 -8.81
C ALA A 131 0.95 -3.48 -9.83
N PHE A 132 0.73 -3.06 -11.09
CA PHE A 132 0.35 -3.96 -12.17
C PHE A 132 1.44 -5.02 -12.43
N GLN A 133 2.70 -4.61 -12.53
CA GLN A 133 3.81 -5.53 -12.77
C GLN A 133 4.02 -6.48 -11.58
N HIS A 134 3.89 -5.98 -10.35
CA HIS A 134 3.95 -6.79 -9.14
C HIS A 134 2.88 -7.88 -9.15
N GLU A 135 1.63 -7.51 -9.45
CA GLU A 135 0.51 -8.45 -9.50
C GLU A 135 0.70 -9.48 -10.63
N LYS A 136 1.13 -9.03 -11.81
CA LYS A 136 1.44 -9.89 -12.95
C LYS A 136 2.51 -10.93 -12.59
N ALA A 137 3.64 -10.49 -12.03
CA ALA A 137 4.73 -11.38 -11.61
C ALA A 137 4.32 -12.33 -10.48
N SER A 138 3.60 -11.83 -9.47
CA SER A 138 3.10 -12.66 -8.36
C SER A 138 2.12 -13.73 -8.83
N ASN A 139 1.26 -13.43 -9.81
CA ASN A 139 0.33 -14.40 -10.36
C ASN A 139 1.00 -15.41 -11.28
N ALA A 140 2.00 -15.01 -12.07
CA ALA A 140 2.81 -15.93 -12.87
C ALA A 140 3.53 -16.96 -11.98
N GLN A 141 3.99 -16.55 -10.79
CA GLN A 141 4.56 -17.48 -9.81
C GLN A 141 3.55 -18.53 -9.33
N LYS A 142 2.28 -18.14 -9.10
CA LYS A 142 1.22 -19.05 -8.63
C LYS A 142 0.82 -20.06 -9.71
N SER A 143 0.89 -19.69 -10.99
CA SER A 143 0.58 -20.59 -12.11
C SER A 143 1.73 -21.54 -12.45
N ASN A 144 2.98 -21.15 -12.20
CA ASN A 144 4.18 -21.93 -12.52
C ASN A 144 4.55 -22.98 -11.46
N ALA A 145 3.58 -23.55 -10.74
CA ALA A 145 3.77 -24.73 -9.89
C ALA A 145 3.96 -26.03 -10.71
N GLY A 146 4.68 -25.96 -11.83
CA GLY A 146 5.10 -27.06 -12.68
C GLY A 146 6.45 -26.68 -13.33
N PRO A 147 7.44 -27.59 -13.36
CA PRO A 147 8.80 -27.24 -13.76
C PRO A 147 8.84 -26.95 -15.27
N GLN A 148 9.19 -25.73 -15.65
CA GLN A 148 9.59 -25.42 -17.02
C GLN A 148 11.01 -24.87 -16.98
N LEU A 149 11.92 -25.66 -17.56
CA LEU A 149 13.22 -25.19 -18.03
C LEU A 149 12.95 -24.09 -19.06
N SER A 150 13.53 -22.91 -18.82
CA SER A 150 13.56 -21.81 -19.76
C SER A 150 14.36 -22.20 -21.00
N GLU A 151 13.68 -22.32 -22.14
CA GLU A 151 14.32 -22.29 -23.45
C GLU A 151 14.85 -20.87 -23.71
N THR A 152 16.12 -20.82 -24.09
CA THR A 152 16.89 -19.62 -24.42
C THR A 152 16.41 -19.04 -25.75
N SER A 153 15.94 -17.79 -25.74
CA SER A 153 15.70 -16.98 -26.95
C SER A 153 16.98 -16.22 -27.34
N PRO A 154 17.33 -16.08 -28.63
CA PRO A 154 18.60 -15.48 -29.04
C PRO A 154 18.59 -13.96 -28.83
N GLY A 155 19.75 -13.46 -28.41
CA GLY A 155 19.92 -12.14 -27.82
C GLY A 155 19.62 -10.96 -28.74
N ASN A 156 19.26 -9.86 -28.07
CA ASN A 156 19.42 -8.51 -28.60
C ASN A 156 20.08 -7.69 -27.48
N GLU A 157 21.21 -7.08 -27.80
CA GLU A 157 22.06 -6.30 -26.91
C GLU A 157 21.24 -5.20 -26.20
N CYS A 158 21.06 -5.35 -24.89
CA CYS A 158 20.59 -4.30 -24.01
C CYS A 158 21.48 -4.31 -22.76
N ASP A 159 22.78 -4.08 -22.99
CA ASP A 159 23.82 -4.19 -21.96
C ASP A 159 23.77 -3.07 -20.90
N ASP A 160 22.98 -2.02 -21.11
CA ASP A 160 22.93 -0.85 -20.21
C ASP A 160 21.82 -0.90 -19.12
N LEU A 161 20.94 -1.90 -19.12
CA LEU A 161 19.88 -2.03 -18.10
C LEU A 161 20.12 -3.23 -17.16
N PRO A 162 20.11 -3.03 -15.81
CA PRO A 162 20.42 -4.10 -14.84
C PRO A 162 19.45 -5.30 -14.87
N PHE A 163 18.32 -5.17 -15.55
CA PHE A 163 17.22 -6.12 -15.57
C PHE A 163 16.80 -6.37 -17.03
N CYS A 164 17.48 -7.28 -17.73
CA CYS A 164 17.05 -7.76 -19.04
C CYS A 164 16.73 -9.26 -18.89
N ASP A 165 15.49 -9.67 -19.20
CA ASP A 165 14.83 -10.98 -18.95
C ASP A 165 14.34 -11.28 -17.51
N ASP A 166 14.21 -10.25 -16.70
CA ASP A 166 14.03 -10.30 -15.24
C ASP A 166 12.65 -9.71 -14.81
N ILE A 167 12.10 -10.05 -13.63
CA ILE A 167 10.78 -9.58 -13.14
C ILE A 167 10.64 -8.05 -13.21
N CYS A 168 11.73 -7.34 -12.94
CA CYS A 168 11.83 -5.89 -12.94
C CYS A 168 12.22 -5.31 -14.28
N GLY A 169 12.61 -6.12 -15.27
CA GLY A 169 13.07 -5.64 -16.58
C GLY A 169 12.10 -4.68 -17.26
N PRO A 170 10.80 -5.00 -17.35
CA PRO A 170 9.82 -4.10 -17.95
C PRO A 170 9.65 -2.75 -17.22
N VAL A 171 10.13 -2.63 -15.98
CA VAL A 171 9.99 -1.43 -15.12
C VAL A 171 11.33 -0.90 -14.56
N ALA A 172 12.44 -1.33 -15.15
CA ALA A 172 13.81 -1.09 -14.68
C ALA A 172 14.14 0.40 -14.50
N ALA A 173 13.64 1.26 -15.40
CA ALA A 173 13.88 2.71 -15.35
C ALA A 173 13.34 3.38 -14.07
N THR A 174 12.43 2.70 -13.35
CA THR A 174 11.83 3.18 -12.10
C THR A 174 12.19 2.33 -10.88
N LEU A 175 13.10 1.37 -11.03
CA LEU A 175 13.62 0.51 -9.96
C LEU A 175 15.15 0.60 -9.89
N ASN A 176 15.66 1.82 -9.82
CA ASN A 176 17.08 2.13 -9.69
C ASN A 176 17.30 3.14 -8.57
N GLU A 177 18.57 3.35 -8.22
CA GLU A 177 19.00 4.22 -7.13
C GLU A 177 18.55 5.67 -7.30
N ASP A 178 18.65 6.23 -8.52
CA ASP A 178 18.22 7.59 -8.82
C ASP A 178 16.73 7.78 -8.54
N MET A 179 15.89 6.83 -8.96
CA MET A 179 14.46 6.91 -8.69
C MET A 179 14.16 6.83 -7.19
N PHE A 180 14.86 5.99 -6.42
CA PHE A 180 14.72 5.98 -4.96
C PHE A 180 15.07 7.34 -4.36
N ASN A 181 16.16 7.95 -4.81
CA ASN A 181 16.61 9.25 -4.34
C ASN A 181 15.62 10.37 -4.69
N ILE A 182 15.07 10.38 -5.92
CA ILE A 182 14.04 11.35 -6.35
C ILE A 182 12.81 11.25 -5.45
N VAL A 183 12.28 10.04 -5.26
CA VAL A 183 11.07 9.83 -4.45
C VAL A 183 11.35 10.21 -2.99
N LEU A 184 12.50 9.81 -2.45
CA LEU A 184 12.88 10.09 -1.06
C LEU A 184 13.08 11.59 -0.80
N SER A 185 13.76 12.30 -1.69
CA SER A 185 13.95 13.76 -1.63
C SER A 185 12.60 14.47 -1.63
N ARG A 186 11.73 14.17 -2.60
CA ARG A 186 10.40 14.80 -2.69
C ARG A 186 9.50 14.45 -1.52
N TRP A 187 9.64 13.24 -0.96
CA TRP A 187 8.89 12.84 0.22
C TRP A 187 9.31 13.65 1.45
N ARG A 188 10.61 13.88 1.64
CA ARG A 188 11.14 14.72 2.72
C ARG A 188 10.74 16.17 2.57
N GLU A 189 10.91 16.75 1.38
CA GLU A 189 10.54 18.14 1.11
C GLU A 189 9.07 18.39 1.44
N ALA A 190 8.17 17.47 1.02
CA ALA A 190 6.76 17.55 1.35
C ALA A 190 6.47 17.41 2.85
N TYR A 191 7.27 16.63 3.59
CA TYR A 191 7.12 16.44 5.03
C TYR A 191 7.61 17.65 5.84
N GLU A 192 8.78 18.19 5.51
CA GLU A 192 9.36 19.35 6.21
C GLU A 192 8.51 20.61 6.00
N ASP A 193 7.99 20.79 4.78
CA ASP A 193 7.11 21.91 4.45
C ASP A 193 5.63 21.68 4.83
N LEU A 194 5.29 20.51 5.36
CA LEU A 194 3.89 20.10 5.59
C LEU A 194 3.12 21.07 6.50
N LYS A 195 3.80 21.67 7.48
CA LYS A 195 3.20 22.65 8.41
C LYS A 195 2.71 23.91 7.68
N HIS A 196 3.36 24.29 6.58
CA HIS A 196 3.06 25.52 5.83
C HIS A 196 2.23 25.22 4.59
N SER A 197 2.64 24.27 3.74
CA SER A 197 1.93 23.97 2.49
C SER A 197 0.74 23.05 2.64
N LYS A 198 0.66 22.25 3.72
CA LYS A 198 -0.37 21.20 3.90
C LYS A 198 -0.44 20.24 2.70
N ASP A 199 0.69 19.98 2.05
CA ASP A 199 0.74 19.12 0.87
C ASP A 199 0.76 17.61 1.21
N TYR A 200 -0.36 17.15 1.75
CA TYR A 200 -0.58 15.73 2.02
C TYR A 200 -0.65 14.89 0.74
N LYS A 201 -0.94 15.50 -0.42
CA LYS A 201 -1.07 14.77 -1.70
C LYS A 201 0.30 14.30 -2.18
N THR A 202 1.30 15.18 -2.20
CA THR A 202 2.68 14.80 -2.56
C THR A 202 3.24 13.83 -1.52
N LEU A 203 3.02 14.10 -0.23
CA LEU A 203 3.45 13.22 0.86
C LEU A 203 2.89 11.80 0.69
N SER A 204 1.60 11.67 0.40
CA SER A 204 0.92 10.39 0.20
C SER A 204 1.36 9.70 -1.08
N ALA A 205 1.51 10.44 -2.19
CA ALA A 205 1.93 9.87 -3.48
C ALA A 205 3.36 9.31 -3.40
N ALA A 206 4.29 10.08 -2.84
CA ALA A 206 5.69 9.67 -2.69
C ALA A 206 5.82 8.46 -1.75
N GLY A 207 5.14 8.47 -0.59
CA GLY A 207 5.15 7.34 0.33
C GLY A 207 4.53 6.06 -0.25
N SER A 208 3.44 6.20 -1.02
CA SER A 208 2.80 5.07 -1.70
C SER A 208 3.72 4.48 -2.78
N LEU A 209 4.40 5.33 -3.55
CA LEU A 209 5.35 4.89 -4.55
C LEU A 209 6.57 4.20 -3.91
N MET A 210 7.16 4.79 -2.87
CA MET A 210 8.28 4.19 -2.13
C MET A 210 7.93 2.79 -1.61
N LYS A 211 6.72 2.62 -1.06
CA LYS A 211 6.20 1.32 -0.63
C LYS A 211 6.14 0.32 -1.80
N ASN A 212 5.63 0.72 -2.96
CA ASN A 212 5.53 -0.16 -4.12
C ASN A 212 6.89 -0.52 -4.72
N MET A 213 7.84 0.42 -4.75
CA MET A 213 9.22 0.16 -5.18
C MET A 213 9.89 -0.88 -4.27
N ILE A 214 9.80 -0.71 -2.94
CA ILE A 214 10.31 -1.70 -1.98
C ILE A 214 9.59 -3.05 -2.14
N GLY A 215 8.27 -3.03 -2.38
CA GLY A 215 7.48 -4.23 -2.61
C GLY A 215 7.95 -5.04 -3.83
N MET A 216 8.23 -4.36 -4.95
CA MET A 216 8.79 -4.99 -6.15
C MET A 216 10.15 -5.63 -5.90
N ILE A 217 11.06 -4.91 -5.25
CA ILE A 217 12.39 -5.42 -4.92
C ILE A 217 12.29 -6.62 -3.95
N TYR A 218 11.41 -6.54 -2.97
CA TYR A 218 11.18 -7.65 -2.05
C TYR A 218 10.61 -8.89 -2.76
N LEU A 219 9.71 -8.69 -3.73
CA LEU A 219 9.18 -9.79 -4.55
C LEU A 219 10.31 -10.50 -5.30
N VAL A 220 11.22 -9.75 -5.95
CA VAL A 220 12.40 -10.32 -6.60
C VAL A 220 13.22 -11.18 -5.65
N VAL A 221 13.61 -10.64 -4.49
CA VAL A 221 14.45 -11.36 -3.52
C VAL A 221 13.76 -12.62 -3.00
N LYS A 222 12.43 -12.59 -2.91
CA LYS A 222 11.62 -13.72 -2.47
C LYS A 222 11.49 -14.82 -3.54
N VAL A 223 11.43 -14.46 -4.82
CA VAL A 223 11.09 -15.38 -5.91
C VAL A 223 12.33 -15.94 -6.60
N HIS A 224 13.37 -15.14 -6.78
CA HIS A 224 14.56 -15.55 -7.53
C HIS A 224 15.62 -16.19 -6.63
N PRO A 225 16.42 -17.15 -7.16
CA PRO A 225 17.60 -17.67 -6.48
C PRO A 225 18.56 -16.56 -6.07
N GLU A 226 19.30 -16.79 -4.98
CA GLU A 226 20.17 -15.77 -4.40
C GLU A 226 21.26 -15.28 -5.37
N ASP A 227 21.76 -16.19 -6.21
CA ASP A 227 22.86 -15.95 -7.14
C ASP A 227 22.42 -15.29 -8.46
N SER A 228 21.12 -15.06 -8.66
CA SER A 228 20.66 -14.35 -9.86
C SER A 228 21.06 -12.88 -9.83
N ARG A 229 21.42 -12.33 -11.00
CA ARG A 229 21.80 -10.91 -11.17
C ARG A 229 20.74 -9.95 -10.63
N GLU A 230 19.47 -10.23 -10.94
CA GLU A 230 18.33 -9.44 -10.48
C GLU A 230 18.21 -9.46 -8.94
N SER A 231 18.33 -10.64 -8.31
CA SER A 231 18.27 -10.78 -6.83
C SER A 231 19.45 -10.11 -6.14
N GLN A 232 20.66 -10.18 -6.73
CA GLN A 232 21.84 -9.46 -6.23
C GLN A 232 21.65 -7.94 -6.31
N THR A 233 21.18 -7.44 -7.45
CA THR A 233 20.91 -6.00 -7.64
C THR A 233 19.85 -5.51 -6.66
N ALA A 234 18.76 -6.27 -6.49
CA ALA A 234 17.71 -6.00 -5.52
C ALA A 234 18.24 -5.92 -4.09
N ARG A 235 19.11 -6.85 -3.68
CA ARG A 235 19.75 -6.81 -2.36
C ARG A 235 20.62 -5.57 -2.20
N VAL A 236 21.46 -5.23 -3.19
CA VAL A 236 22.30 -4.02 -3.14
C VAL A 236 21.45 -2.76 -2.94
N LEU A 237 20.35 -2.62 -3.68
CA LEU A 237 19.43 -1.49 -3.51
C LEU A 237 18.80 -1.46 -2.10
N LEU A 238 18.34 -2.59 -1.56
CA LEU A 238 17.82 -2.66 -0.18
C LEU A 238 18.89 -2.29 0.85
N TYR A 239 20.12 -2.80 0.69
CA TYR A 239 21.22 -2.48 1.58
C TYR A 239 21.49 -0.97 1.58
N LYS A 240 21.65 -0.35 0.41
CA LYS A 240 21.83 1.10 0.31
C LYS A 240 20.69 1.88 0.96
N LEU A 241 19.44 1.48 0.71
CA LEU A 241 18.26 2.19 1.18
C LEU A 241 18.08 2.13 2.70
N PHE A 242 18.29 0.96 3.32
CA PHE A 242 18.03 0.75 4.75
C PHE A 242 19.24 0.95 5.66
N TYR A 243 20.47 0.78 5.14
CA TYR A 243 21.71 1.01 5.89
C TYR A 243 22.27 2.42 5.72
N ASP A 244 21.55 3.32 5.05
CA ASP A 244 21.86 4.74 5.11
C ASP A 244 21.63 5.28 6.53
N GLN A 245 22.73 5.44 7.27
CA GLN A 245 22.77 5.95 8.64
C GLN A 245 22.81 7.49 8.72
N THR A 246 22.73 8.19 7.59
CA THR A 246 22.67 9.65 7.61
C THR A 246 21.36 10.13 8.23
N GLU A 247 21.32 11.37 8.72
CA GLU A 247 20.05 12.00 9.15
C GLU A 247 19.04 12.12 8.00
N GLN A 248 19.54 12.06 6.77
CA GLN A 248 18.78 12.03 5.53
C GLN A 248 18.52 10.61 5.02
N GLY A 249 18.76 9.57 5.81
CA GLY A 249 18.47 8.17 5.47
C GLY A 249 16.98 7.84 5.60
N LEU A 250 16.52 6.81 4.86
CA LEU A 250 15.09 6.41 4.87
C LEU A 250 14.62 6.00 6.26
N THR A 251 15.42 5.21 6.97
CA THR A 251 15.05 4.65 8.29
C THR A 251 14.79 5.75 9.31
N GLN A 252 15.68 6.75 9.40
CA GLN A 252 15.51 7.88 10.31
C GLN A 252 14.29 8.73 9.94
N PHE A 253 14.04 8.92 8.63
CA PHE A 253 12.88 9.64 8.15
C PHE A 253 11.56 8.97 8.50
N LEU A 254 11.44 7.66 8.26
CA LEU A 254 10.25 6.89 8.61
C LEU A 254 9.98 6.96 10.12
N LEU A 255 11.02 6.86 10.94
CA LEU A 255 10.91 7.01 12.39
C LEU A 255 10.38 8.39 12.79
N ASN A 256 10.85 9.47 12.16
CA ASN A 256 10.37 10.84 12.39
C ASN A 256 8.91 11.00 11.92
N LEU A 257 8.57 10.44 10.76
CA LEU A 257 7.21 10.45 10.21
C LEU A 257 6.23 9.74 11.15
N PHE A 258 6.59 8.58 11.70
CA PHE A 258 5.74 7.84 12.65
C PHE A 258 5.63 8.55 14.00
N ARG A 259 6.70 9.16 14.50
CA ARG A 259 6.68 9.93 15.76
C ARG A 259 5.83 11.19 15.68
N SER A 260 5.80 11.84 14.52
CA SER A 260 5.03 13.06 14.29
C SER A 260 3.58 12.79 13.88
N PHE A 261 3.23 11.53 13.60
CA PHE A 261 1.88 11.14 13.21
C PHE A 261 0.89 11.38 14.36
N ASP A 262 0.05 12.38 14.18
CA ASP A 262 -0.98 12.78 15.13
C ASP A 262 -2.35 12.60 14.46
N THR A 263 -3.08 11.57 14.88
CA THR A 263 -4.42 11.22 14.37
C THR A 263 -5.44 12.33 14.57
N HIS A 264 -5.17 13.31 15.43
CA HIS A 264 -6.04 14.44 15.69
C HIS A 264 -5.73 15.67 14.82
N LYS A 265 -4.58 15.70 14.13
CA LYS A 265 -4.15 16.85 13.31
C LYS A 265 -4.26 16.65 11.80
N GLN A 266 -4.28 15.41 11.31
CA GLN A 266 -4.42 15.10 9.88
C GLN A 266 -5.91 14.94 9.51
#